data_AF-A0A818RGE2-F1
#
_entry.id   AF-A0A818RGE2-F1
#
_cell.length_a   1.000
_cell.length_b   1.000
_cell.length_c   1.000
_cell.angle_alpha   90.00
_cell.angle_beta   90.00
_cell.angle_gamma   90.00
#
_symmetry.space_group_name_H-M   'P 1'
#
loop_
_entity.id
_entity.type
_entity.pdbx_description
1 polymer ?
#
loop_
_entity_poly.entity_id
_entity_poly.type
_entity_poly.pdbx_seq_one_letter_code
_entity_poly.pdbx_strand_id
1 'polypeptide(L)'
;MNILITFLTVVILLISRIYSQSTTADSQYKTTEEITTVTTISTTTTTTTTLAPEVDHEWEDLILAGPTVVNYLGLFMVLASRKNQTLNASAEFTPKHLSVTQPLPAILSRISTDMQAAFKVANDDLIRTRSNMDQIPDHINAGLLLIQTAPNDLLKTLLPYTLKNVKRTANEGAAVTKPTLERFITVEAILEELVTLLISTSATKEDDINYLMEAKAYANDIQMQWSLLVKLFKKFSQRADITEIRIVDSFIKPTEVANNLTTPNQRHTHLDKLIPAAIAIDQSSHLLDIMALTYAEISNEHMINQIASNKPYLALATESARALDQRELWQNTIAQSVKVARLAQVRQNEFAATSSGRNERYSTYSKDPVAT
;
A
#
# COMPACT_ATOMS: atom_id res chain seq x y z
N MET A 1 16.98 -11.63 -3.64
CA MET A 1 18.23 -10.92 -4.03
C MET A 1 17.98 -9.42 -4.23
N ASN A 2 16.85 -8.99 -4.78
CA ASN A 2 16.52 -7.57 -4.98
C ASN A 2 16.19 -6.78 -3.69
N ILE A 3 15.52 -7.40 -2.70
CA ILE A 3 15.18 -6.78 -1.40
C ILE A 3 16.44 -6.33 -0.64
N LEU A 4 17.51 -7.12 -0.68
CA LEU A 4 18.77 -6.79 -0.03
C LEU A 4 19.43 -5.57 -0.66
N ILE A 5 19.27 -5.38 -1.98
CA ILE A 5 19.88 -4.28 -2.74
C ILE A 5 19.11 -2.98 -2.49
N THR A 6 17.78 -2.99 -2.49
CA THR A 6 16.96 -1.80 -2.18
C THR A 6 17.16 -1.38 -0.72
N PHE A 7 17.19 -2.35 0.21
CA PHE A 7 17.51 -2.11 1.62
C PHE A 7 18.93 -1.54 1.76
N LEU A 8 19.93 -2.08 1.05
CA LEU A 8 21.29 -1.54 1.08
C LEU A 8 21.34 -0.11 0.54
N THR A 9 20.64 0.20 -0.55
CA THR A 9 20.63 1.55 -1.14
C THR A 9 20.00 2.57 -0.21
N VAL A 10 18.88 2.23 0.43
CA VAL A 10 18.24 3.10 1.43
C VAL A 10 19.14 3.26 2.66
N VAL A 11 19.75 2.18 3.16
CA VAL A 11 20.69 2.21 4.29
C VAL A 11 21.99 2.97 3.94
N ILE A 12 22.51 2.86 2.72
CA ILE A 12 23.70 3.58 2.25
C ILE A 12 23.39 5.07 2.10
N LEU A 13 22.25 5.44 1.51
CA LEU A 13 21.81 6.84 1.44
C LEU A 13 21.59 7.43 2.84
N LEU A 14 21.06 6.63 3.78
CA LEU A 14 20.92 7.00 5.19
C LEU A 14 22.27 7.20 5.89
N ILE A 15 23.24 6.29 5.69
CA ILE A 15 24.59 6.37 6.28
C ILE A 15 25.41 7.53 5.69
N SER A 16 25.34 7.76 4.37
CA SER A 16 26.00 8.91 3.73
C SER A 16 25.46 10.24 4.25
N ARG A 17 24.16 10.33 4.59
CA ARG A 17 23.54 11.52 5.17
C ARG A 17 23.89 11.71 6.65
N ILE A 18 24.08 10.62 7.40
CA ILE A 18 24.65 10.66 8.78
C ILE A 18 26.08 11.23 8.74
N TYR A 19 26.90 10.76 7.80
CA TYR A 19 28.28 11.23 7.66
C TYR A 19 28.36 12.71 7.25
N SER A 20 27.48 13.19 6.36
CA SER A 20 27.49 14.59 5.92
C SER A 20 26.94 15.59 6.95
N GLN A 21 26.07 15.17 7.86
CA GLN A 21 25.56 16.04 8.94
C GLN A 21 26.48 16.07 10.17
N SER A 22 27.29 15.02 10.39
CA SER A 22 28.26 14.97 11.50
C SER A 22 29.50 15.84 11.33
N THR A 23 29.79 16.33 10.11
CA THR A 23 31.01 17.07 9.76
C THR A 23 30.87 18.59 9.71
N THR A 24 29.82 19.17 10.29
CA THR A 24 29.71 20.65 10.44
C THR A 24 30.39 21.22 11.70
N ALA A 25 31.37 20.49 12.23
CA ALA A 25 32.38 21.04 13.12
C ALA A 25 33.78 20.72 12.56
N ASP A 26 34.42 21.77 12.05
CA ASP A 26 35.82 21.87 11.64
C ASP A 26 36.20 21.54 10.18
N SER A 27 37.21 22.27 9.72
CA SER A 27 37.41 22.77 8.36
C SER A 27 38.15 21.89 7.33
N GLN A 28 37.96 22.24 6.05
CA GLN A 28 38.77 22.00 4.83
C GLN A 28 39.06 20.56 4.35
N TYR A 29 38.61 20.18 3.15
CA TYR A 29 39.43 19.91 1.94
C TYR A 29 38.60 19.38 0.74
N LYS A 30 38.87 19.99 -0.43
CA LYS A 30 38.75 19.60 -1.85
C LYS A 30 37.92 18.38 -2.31
N THR A 31 36.99 18.70 -3.21
CA THR A 31 36.71 18.15 -4.56
C THR A 31 36.94 16.66 -4.81
N THR A 32 35.88 15.94 -5.19
CA THR A 32 35.91 14.99 -6.33
C THR A 32 34.50 14.88 -6.90
N GLU A 33 34.36 15.25 -8.18
CA GLU A 33 33.20 14.92 -9.02
C GLU A 33 33.18 13.41 -9.25
N GLU A 34 32.08 12.74 -8.93
CA GLU A 34 31.75 11.46 -9.56
C GLU A 34 30.26 11.41 -9.84
N ILE A 35 29.96 11.70 -11.10
CA ILE A 35 28.64 11.60 -11.73
C ILE A 35 28.25 10.11 -11.71
N THR A 36 27.33 9.72 -10.83
CA THR A 36 26.67 8.42 -10.94
C THR A 36 25.41 8.59 -11.77
N THR A 37 25.43 7.98 -12.95
CA THR A 37 24.35 7.88 -13.91
C THR A 37 23.10 7.24 -13.27
N VAL A 38 22.05 8.04 -13.12
CA VAL A 38 20.70 7.57 -12.79
C VAL A 38 20.17 6.82 -14.00
N THR A 39 20.11 5.48 -13.91
CA THR A 39 19.44 4.67 -14.91
C THR A 39 17.95 4.70 -14.62
N THR A 40 17.25 5.61 -15.29
CA THR A 40 15.80 5.64 -15.41
C THR A 40 15.35 4.41 -16.19
N ILE A 41 14.77 3.41 -15.50
CA ILE A 41 14.06 2.33 -16.19
C ILE A 41 12.61 2.77 -16.33
N SER A 42 12.29 3.30 -17.51
CA SER A 42 10.93 3.46 -18.00
C SER A 42 10.29 2.07 -18.13
N THR A 43 9.25 1.80 -17.34
CA THR A 43 8.38 0.64 -17.58
C THR A 43 7.20 1.07 -18.45
N THR A 44 7.36 0.81 -19.74
CA THR A 44 6.31 0.82 -20.75
C THR A 44 5.19 -0.13 -20.30
N THR A 45 4.01 0.39 -19.99
CA THR A 45 2.84 -0.44 -19.69
C THR A 45 2.12 -0.74 -21.00
N THR A 46 2.44 -1.87 -21.62
CA THR A 46 1.62 -2.46 -22.68
C THR A 46 0.74 -3.54 -22.05
N THR A 47 -0.56 -3.35 -22.24
CA THR A 47 -1.70 -4.26 -22.15
C THR A 47 -1.46 -5.77 -22.01
N THR A 48 -2.32 -6.36 -21.16
CA THR A 48 -2.79 -7.76 -21.11
C THR A 48 -1.83 -8.85 -20.65
N THR A 49 -2.32 -9.66 -19.71
CA THR A 49 -2.00 -11.09 -19.43
C THR A 49 -1.44 -11.37 -18.02
N THR A 50 -2.33 -11.90 -17.18
CA THR A 50 -2.11 -12.90 -16.11
C THR A 50 -0.71 -12.97 -15.47
N LEU A 51 -0.49 -12.24 -14.37
CA LEU A 51 0.51 -12.67 -13.38
C LEU A 51 -0.16 -13.65 -12.42
N ALA A 52 0.48 -14.79 -12.19
CA ALA A 52 0.07 -15.72 -11.15
C ALA A 52 0.21 -15.04 -9.77
N PRO A 53 -0.73 -15.27 -8.83
CA PRO A 53 -0.69 -14.71 -7.48
C PRO A 53 0.66 -14.84 -6.77
N GLU A 54 1.40 -15.91 -7.06
CA GLU A 54 2.67 -16.28 -6.43
C GLU A 54 3.88 -15.41 -6.82
N VAL A 55 3.78 -14.54 -7.85
CA VAL A 55 4.95 -13.78 -8.39
C VAL A 55 4.92 -12.28 -8.02
N ASP A 56 3.84 -11.79 -7.40
CA ASP A 56 3.69 -10.36 -7.06
C ASP A 56 4.28 -10.06 -5.67
N HIS A 57 5.60 -9.83 -5.63
CA HIS A 57 6.35 -9.46 -4.42
C HIS A 57 6.54 -7.95 -4.25
N GLU A 58 6.17 -7.15 -5.26
CA GLU A 58 6.48 -5.72 -5.29
C GLU A 58 5.78 -4.95 -4.15
N TRP A 59 4.63 -5.44 -3.68
CA TRP A 59 3.91 -4.82 -2.55
C TRP A 59 4.70 -4.91 -1.23
N GLU A 60 5.58 -5.89 -1.07
CA GLU A 60 6.42 -6.09 0.13
C GLU A 60 7.42 -4.94 0.32
N ASP A 61 7.96 -4.42 -0.78
CA ASP A 61 8.86 -3.28 -0.73
C ASP A 61 8.08 -1.96 -0.54
N LEU A 62 6.92 -1.85 -1.19
CA LEU A 62 6.11 -0.63 -1.13
C LEU A 62 5.52 -0.35 0.26
N ILE A 63 5.24 -1.38 1.05
CA ILE A 63 4.64 -1.21 2.39
C ILE A 63 5.59 -0.53 3.39
N LEU A 64 6.91 -0.56 3.13
CA LEU A 64 7.93 0.15 3.92
C LEU A 64 7.77 1.67 3.87
N ALA A 65 7.14 2.19 2.81
CA ALA A 65 6.97 3.62 2.62
C ALA A 65 6.12 4.27 3.72
N GLY A 66 5.21 3.50 4.34
CA GLY A 66 4.31 3.94 5.39
C GLY A 66 5.01 4.48 6.64
N PRO A 67 5.74 3.65 7.39
CA PRO A 67 6.52 4.13 8.54
C PRO A 67 7.57 5.17 8.13
N THR A 68 8.19 5.00 6.95
CA THR A 68 9.24 5.91 6.47
C THR A 68 8.72 7.33 6.27
N VAL A 69 7.54 7.51 5.65
CA VAL A 69 6.96 8.84 5.44
C VAL A 69 6.57 9.51 6.77
N VAL A 70 6.11 8.73 7.74
CA VAL A 70 5.78 9.24 9.09
C VAL A 70 7.02 9.77 9.79
N ASN A 71 8.15 9.06 9.68
CA ASN A 71 9.41 9.51 10.27
C ASN A 71 9.96 10.75 9.56
N TYR A 72 9.96 10.80 8.22
CA TYR A 72 10.38 12.00 7.50
C TYR A 72 9.52 13.22 7.83
N LEU A 73 8.21 13.04 7.99
CA LEU A 73 7.35 14.13 8.45
C LEU A 73 7.73 14.61 9.86
N GLY A 74 8.03 13.68 10.78
CA GLY A 74 8.53 14.02 12.11
C GLY A 74 9.81 14.85 12.06
N LEU A 75 10.80 14.40 11.27
CA LEU A 75 12.06 15.12 11.08
C LEU A 75 11.83 16.51 10.47
N PHE A 76 10.89 16.62 9.53
CA PHE A 76 10.53 17.90 8.95
C PHE A 76 9.87 18.83 9.97
N MET A 77 9.01 18.30 10.84
CA MET A 77 8.40 19.08 11.93
C MET A 77 9.44 19.57 12.93
N VAL A 78 10.44 18.75 13.26
CA VAL A 78 11.57 19.16 14.10
C VAL A 78 12.33 20.32 13.45
N LEU A 79 12.63 20.23 12.14
CA LEU A 79 13.26 21.33 11.40
C LEU A 79 12.39 22.59 11.44
N ALA A 80 11.09 22.46 11.16
CA ALA A 80 10.16 23.59 11.09
C ALA A 80 9.97 24.31 12.43
N SER A 81 10.22 23.65 13.56
CA SER A 81 10.19 24.30 14.88
C SER A 81 11.27 25.37 15.07
N ARG A 82 12.35 25.36 14.25
CA ARG A 82 13.42 26.37 14.32
C ARG A 82 12.94 27.76 13.92
N LYS A 83 11.96 27.86 13.01
CA LYS A 83 11.55 29.14 12.43
C LYS A 83 10.11 29.13 11.93
N ASN A 84 9.39 30.21 12.22
CA ASN A 84 8.03 30.43 11.72
C ASN A 84 8.04 30.95 10.26
N GLN A 85 8.53 30.14 9.33
CA GLN A 85 8.75 30.52 7.94
C GLN A 85 7.44 30.59 7.16
N THR A 86 7.09 31.77 6.60
CA THR A 86 6.02 31.88 5.60
C THR A 86 6.53 31.51 4.21
N LEU A 87 5.68 30.79 3.46
CA LEU A 87 5.97 30.37 2.10
C LEU A 87 5.40 31.36 1.08
N ASN A 88 6.10 31.54 -0.03
CA ASN A 88 5.69 32.39 -1.13
C ASN A 88 5.35 31.54 -2.35
N ALA A 89 4.34 31.95 -3.11
CA ALA A 89 4.09 31.44 -4.45
C ALA A 89 4.76 32.35 -5.50
N SER A 90 5.17 31.77 -6.63
CA SER A 90 5.58 32.54 -7.79
C SER A 90 4.35 33.16 -8.49
N ALA A 91 4.56 34.18 -9.33
CA ALA A 91 3.47 34.81 -10.08
C ALA A 91 2.71 33.83 -11.01
N GLU A 92 3.35 32.73 -11.40
CA GLU A 92 2.81 31.73 -12.32
C GLU A 92 2.13 30.55 -11.60
N PHE A 93 2.25 30.47 -10.27
CA PHE A 93 1.75 29.35 -9.49
C PHE A 93 0.68 29.81 -8.49
N THR A 94 -0.53 29.27 -8.62
CA THR A 94 -1.60 29.45 -7.63
C THR A 94 -1.87 28.12 -6.94
N PRO A 95 -1.50 27.95 -5.66
CA PRO A 95 -1.78 26.72 -4.94
C PRO A 95 -3.30 26.55 -4.76
N LYS A 96 -3.78 25.33 -4.97
CA LYS A 96 -5.20 24.97 -4.88
C LYS A 96 -5.55 24.44 -3.51
N HIS A 97 -4.61 23.76 -2.86
CA HIS A 97 -4.84 23.04 -1.60
C HIS A 97 -4.17 23.71 -0.41
N LEU A 98 -3.06 24.42 -0.61
CA LEU A 98 -2.31 25.11 0.45
C LEU A 98 -2.55 26.62 0.45
N SER A 99 -2.53 27.21 1.64
CA SER A 99 -2.61 28.67 1.81
C SER A 99 -1.23 29.26 2.08
N VAL A 100 -0.76 30.15 1.21
CA VAL A 100 0.56 30.83 1.33
C VAL A 100 0.66 31.80 2.50
N THR A 101 -0.47 32.18 3.11
CA THR A 101 -0.47 33.09 4.26
C THR A 101 -0.11 32.39 5.57
N GLN A 102 -0.12 31.05 5.59
CA GLN A 102 0.20 30.27 6.78
C GLN A 102 1.71 29.99 6.88
N PRO A 103 2.27 29.99 8.10
CA PRO A 103 3.65 29.58 8.28
C PRO A 103 3.80 28.05 8.13
N LEU A 104 5.01 27.62 7.79
CA LEU A 104 5.35 26.23 7.51
C LEU A 104 4.92 25.25 8.63
N PRO A 105 5.12 25.54 9.94
CA PRO A 105 4.58 24.69 11.01
C PRO A 105 3.07 24.42 10.91
N ALA A 106 2.27 25.44 10.56
CA ALA A 106 0.82 25.28 10.42
C ALA A 106 0.47 24.42 9.20
N ILE A 107 1.19 24.61 8.08
CA ILE A 107 1.05 23.79 6.88
C ILE A 107 1.38 22.32 7.18
N LEU A 108 2.49 22.05 7.88
CA LEU A 108 2.88 20.68 8.25
C LEU A 108 1.88 20.03 9.22
N SER A 109 1.34 20.78 10.18
CA SER A 109 0.29 20.28 11.07
C SER A 109 -0.98 19.88 10.30
N ARG A 110 -1.35 20.65 9.27
CA ARG A 110 -2.47 20.29 8.39
C ARG A 110 -2.15 19.03 7.58
N ILE A 111 -0.99 18.97 6.92
CA ILE A 111 -0.57 17.79 6.14
C ILE A 111 -0.54 16.53 7.01
N SER A 112 -0.02 16.61 8.24
CA SER A 112 -0.06 15.51 9.22
C SER A 112 -1.49 15.04 9.49
N THR A 113 -2.44 15.96 9.58
CA THR A 113 -3.86 15.63 9.79
C THR A 113 -4.46 14.95 8.55
N ASP A 114 -4.16 15.45 7.36
CA ASP A 114 -4.65 14.88 6.09
C ASP A 114 -4.08 13.46 5.87
N MET A 115 -2.78 13.28 6.13
CA MET A 115 -2.12 11.97 6.08
C MET A 115 -2.69 10.99 7.12
N GLN A 116 -2.90 11.45 8.36
CA GLN A 116 -3.51 10.62 9.41
C GLN A 116 -4.90 10.15 9.01
N ALA A 117 -5.72 11.05 8.45
CA ALA A 117 -7.05 10.72 7.98
C ALA A 117 -7.00 9.69 6.83
N ALA A 118 -6.06 9.84 5.89
CA ALA A 118 -5.86 8.86 4.81
C ALA A 118 -5.46 7.49 5.35
N PHE A 119 -4.51 7.41 6.29
CA PHE A 119 -4.11 6.15 6.93
C PHE A 119 -5.24 5.48 7.70
N LYS A 120 -6.04 6.25 8.44
CA LYS A 120 -7.17 5.71 9.19
C LYS A 120 -8.22 5.12 8.26
N VAL A 121 -8.62 5.87 7.22
CA VAL A 121 -9.60 5.38 6.25
C VAL A 121 -9.09 4.13 5.55
N ALA A 122 -7.82 4.11 5.11
CA ALA A 122 -7.23 2.93 4.50
C ALA A 122 -7.22 1.72 5.43
N ASN A 123 -6.89 1.90 6.71
CA ASN A 123 -6.92 0.81 7.69
C ASN A 123 -8.34 0.22 7.82
N ASP A 124 -9.34 1.08 8.00
CA ASP A 124 -10.73 0.67 8.16
C ASP A 124 -11.27 -0.02 6.89
N ASP A 125 -10.98 0.53 5.71
CA ASP A 125 -11.38 -0.01 4.42
C ASP A 125 -10.69 -1.34 4.11
N LEU A 126 -9.38 -1.48 4.39
CA LEU A 126 -8.66 -2.72 4.14
C LEU A 126 -9.05 -3.84 5.12
N ILE A 127 -9.41 -3.52 6.37
CA ILE A 127 -10.03 -4.50 7.28
C ILE A 127 -11.35 -5.02 6.69
N ARG A 128 -12.15 -4.12 6.10
CA ARG A 128 -13.39 -4.50 5.41
C ARG A 128 -13.12 -5.34 4.17
N THR A 129 -12.16 -4.97 3.32
CA THR A 129 -11.76 -5.76 2.16
C THR A 129 -11.34 -7.16 2.58
N ARG A 130 -10.46 -7.27 3.58
CA ARG A 130 -10.03 -8.54 4.18
C ARG A 130 -11.21 -9.40 4.62
N SER A 131 -12.11 -8.85 5.42
CA SER A 131 -13.27 -9.60 5.93
C SER A 131 -14.14 -10.16 4.81
N ASN A 132 -14.25 -9.45 3.68
CA ASN A 132 -14.96 -9.96 2.50
C ASN A 132 -14.14 -11.03 1.75
N MET A 133 -12.86 -10.80 1.53
CA MET A 133 -11.99 -11.74 0.79
C MET A 133 -11.83 -13.07 1.50
N ASP A 134 -11.79 -13.07 2.84
CA ASP A 134 -11.74 -14.27 3.69
C ASP A 134 -12.98 -15.17 3.52
N GLN A 135 -14.14 -14.60 3.18
CA GLN A 135 -15.39 -15.35 2.98
C GLN A 135 -15.55 -15.94 1.57
N ILE A 136 -14.80 -15.45 0.58
CA ILE A 136 -14.94 -15.86 -0.82
C ILE A 136 -14.72 -17.38 -1.00
N PRO A 137 -13.65 -18.00 -0.45
CA PRO A 137 -13.43 -19.44 -0.57
C PRO A 137 -14.62 -20.28 -0.09
N ASP A 138 -15.24 -19.91 1.03
CA ASP A 138 -16.37 -20.65 1.60
C ASP A 138 -17.62 -20.53 0.73
N HIS A 139 -17.88 -19.35 0.16
CA HIS A 139 -18.99 -19.18 -0.77
C HIS A 139 -18.78 -19.96 -2.08
N ILE A 140 -17.55 -20.00 -2.61
CA ILE A 140 -17.20 -20.82 -3.78
C ILE A 140 -17.40 -22.30 -3.48
N ASN A 141 -16.87 -22.76 -2.35
CA ASN A 141 -16.97 -24.14 -1.89
C ASN A 141 -18.43 -24.58 -1.73
N ALA A 142 -19.29 -23.71 -1.17
CA ALA A 142 -20.71 -23.95 -1.07
C ALA A 142 -21.37 -24.08 -2.46
N GLY A 143 -20.99 -23.25 -3.42
CA GLY A 143 -21.47 -23.34 -4.80
C GLY A 143 -21.10 -24.67 -5.47
N LEU A 144 -19.82 -25.08 -5.36
CA LEU A 144 -19.34 -26.35 -5.91
C LEU A 144 -20.01 -27.56 -5.26
N LEU A 145 -20.16 -27.54 -3.93
CA LEU A 145 -20.83 -28.61 -3.19
C LEU A 145 -22.30 -28.76 -3.58
N LEU A 146 -23.02 -27.65 -3.79
CA LEU A 146 -24.39 -27.68 -4.28
C LEU A 146 -24.46 -28.37 -5.65
N ILE A 147 -23.59 -28.00 -6.60
CA ILE A 147 -23.55 -28.60 -7.93
C ILE A 147 -23.27 -30.11 -7.84
N GLN A 148 -22.33 -30.50 -6.99
CA GLN A 148 -21.92 -31.90 -6.83
C GLN A 148 -23.02 -32.77 -6.21
N THR A 149 -23.68 -32.28 -5.16
CA THR A 149 -24.46 -33.15 -4.25
C THR A 149 -25.95 -32.83 -4.18
N ALA A 150 -26.37 -31.60 -4.49
CA ALA A 150 -27.75 -31.18 -4.24
C ALA A 150 -28.75 -31.84 -5.22
N PRO A 151 -29.93 -32.27 -4.73
CA PRO A 151 -31.06 -32.60 -5.58
C PRO A 151 -31.39 -31.47 -6.59
N ASN A 152 -31.97 -31.81 -7.75
CA ASN A 152 -32.19 -30.85 -8.85
C ASN A 152 -33.06 -29.64 -8.44
N ASP A 153 -34.10 -29.88 -7.65
CA ASP A 153 -35.00 -28.85 -7.11
C ASP A 153 -34.28 -27.93 -6.12
N LEU A 154 -33.48 -28.51 -5.23
CA LEU A 154 -32.69 -27.74 -4.26
C LEU A 154 -31.58 -26.93 -4.95
N LEU A 155 -30.91 -27.51 -5.94
CA LEU A 155 -29.87 -26.83 -6.72
C LEU A 155 -30.44 -25.57 -7.39
N LYS A 156 -31.58 -25.69 -8.09
CA LYS A 156 -32.26 -24.55 -8.74
C LYS A 156 -32.67 -23.46 -7.76
N THR A 157 -32.98 -23.83 -6.52
CA THR A 157 -33.44 -22.90 -5.49
C THR A 157 -32.27 -22.19 -4.81
N LEU A 158 -31.24 -22.93 -4.41
CA LEU A 158 -30.16 -22.42 -3.56
C LEU A 158 -28.98 -21.83 -4.35
N LEU A 159 -28.65 -22.38 -5.53
CA LEU A 159 -27.49 -21.93 -6.29
C LEU A 159 -27.54 -20.43 -6.65
N PRO A 160 -28.66 -19.86 -7.14
CA PRO A 160 -28.73 -18.43 -7.43
C PRO A 160 -28.48 -17.55 -6.20
N TYR A 161 -28.95 -17.98 -5.03
CA TYR A 161 -28.73 -17.27 -3.77
C TYR A 161 -27.24 -17.31 -3.38
N THR A 162 -26.59 -18.47 -3.47
CA THR A 162 -25.15 -18.62 -3.23
C THR A 162 -24.33 -17.74 -4.16
N LEU A 163 -24.61 -17.75 -5.47
CA LEU A 163 -23.89 -16.90 -6.45
C LEU A 163 -24.10 -15.41 -6.20
N LYS A 164 -25.31 -15.00 -5.81
CA LYS A 164 -25.59 -13.61 -5.42
C LYS A 164 -24.75 -13.19 -4.22
N ASN A 165 -24.57 -14.07 -3.23
CA ASN A 165 -23.73 -13.79 -2.07
C ASN A 165 -22.25 -13.67 -2.45
N VAL A 166 -21.71 -14.59 -3.27
CA VAL A 166 -20.34 -14.49 -3.79
C VAL A 166 -20.13 -13.13 -4.46
N LYS A 167 -21.05 -12.74 -5.36
CA LYS A 167 -20.98 -11.45 -6.07
C LYS A 167 -21.00 -10.28 -5.10
N ARG A 168 -21.95 -10.27 -4.16
CA ARG A 168 -22.09 -9.18 -3.19
C ARG A 168 -20.81 -9.02 -2.37
N THR A 169 -20.28 -10.10 -1.82
CA THR A 169 -19.05 -10.10 -1.02
C THR A 169 -17.85 -9.59 -1.83
N ALA A 170 -17.70 -10.04 -3.09
CA ALA A 170 -16.63 -9.56 -3.97
C ALA A 170 -16.72 -8.05 -4.23
N ASN A 171 -17.92 -7.58 -4.59
CA ASN A 171 -18.17 -6.18 -4.90
C ASN A 171 -17.98 -5.29 -3.67
N GLU A 172 -18.43 -5.72 -2.48
CA GLU A 172 -18.26 -4.96 -1.24
C GLU A 172 -16.77 -4.84 -0.85
N GLY A 173 -15.98 -5.90 -1.09
CA GLY A 173 -14.54 -5.86 -0.83
C GLY A 173 -13.75 -4.97 -1.80
N ALA A 174 -14.17 -4.89 -3.06
CA ALA A 174 -13.54 -4.05 -4.09
C ALA A 174 -14.03 -2.58 -4.07
N ALA A 175 -15.27 -2.32 -3.66
CA ALA A 175 -15.87 -0.99 -3.71
C ALA A 175 -15.12 0.07 -2.89
N VAL A 176 -14.41 -0.33 -1.84
CA VAL A 176 -13.70 0.59 -0.96
C VAL A 176 -12.31 0.97 -1.45
N THR A 177 -11.64 0.14 -2.25
CA THR A 177 -10.22 0.33 -2.59
C THR A 177 -9.95 1.55 -3.48
N LYS A 178 -10.88 1.89 -4.39
CA LYS A 178 -10.76 3.05 -5.28
C LYS A 178 -10.90 4.38 -4.51
N PRO A 179 -11.97 4.59 -3.72
CA PRO A 179 -12.05 5.76 -2.84
C PRO A 179 -10.85 5.89 -1.90
N THR A 180 -10.31 4.78 -1.37
CA THR A 180 -9.09 4.82 -0.57
C THR A 180 -7.91 5.37 -1.38
N LEU A 181 -7.66 4.86 -2.58
CA LEU A 181 -6.58 5.34 -3.46
C LEU A 181 -6.70 6.84 -3.78
N GLU A 182 -7.90 7.32 -4.08
CA GLU A 182 -8.16 8.73 -4.41
C GLU A 182 -7.77 9.68 -3.26
N ARG A 183 -7.89 9.24 -2.00
CA ARG A 183 -7.44 10.01 -0.84
C ARG A 183 -5.92 10.14 -0.79
N PHE A 184 -5.19 9.07 -1.13
CA PHE A 184 -3.73 9.14 -1.20
C PHE A 184 -3.27 10.06 -2.35
N ILE A 185 -3.92 9.99 -3.51
CA ILE A 185 -3.65 10.91 -4.63
C ILE A 185 -3.91 12.37 -4.23
N THR A 186 -4.97 12.63 -3.44
CA THR A 186 -5.27 13.98 -2.94
C THR A 186 -4.14 14.50 -2.05
N VAL A 187 -3.61 13.68 -1.14
CA VAL A 187 -2.47 14.08 -0.30
C VAL A 187 -1.18 14.23 -1.11
N GLU A 188 -0.97 13.40 -2.15
CA GLU A 188 0.16 13.54 -3.08
C GLU A 188 0.15 14.92 -3.75
N ALA A 189 -1.01 15.38 -4.22
CA ALA A 189 -1.17 16.71 -4.79
C ALA A 189 -0.88 17.84 -3.78
N ILE A 190 -1.22 17.67 -2.50
CA ILE A 190 -0.87 18.64 -1.45
C ILE A 190 0.66 18.71 -1.26
N LEU A 191 1.34 17.56 -1.30
CA LEU A 191 2.80 17.48 -1.16
C LEU A 191 3.52 18.10 -2.37
N GLU A 192 3.00 17.88 -3.58
CA GLU A 192 3.48 18.56 -4.79
C GLU A 192 3.44 20.08 -4.63
N GLU A 193 2.31 20.63 -4.14
CA GLU A 193 2.21 22.07 -3.88
C GLU A 193 3.21 22.55 -2.83
N LEU A 194 3.41 21.79 -1.76
CA LEU A 194 4.38 22.14 -0.71
C LEU A 194 5.80 22.25 -1.30
N VAL A 195 6.22 21.29 -2.12
CA VAL A 195 7.53 21.31 -2.77
C VAL A 195 7.67 22.53 -3.68
N THR A 196 6.65 22.84 -4.50
CA THR A 196 6.65 24.01 -5.39
C THR A 196 6.74 25.33 -4.61
N LEU A 197 6.04 25.44 -3.48
CA LEU A 197 6.09 26.60 -2.61
C LEU A 197 7.46 26.77 -1.94
N LEU A 198 8.08 25.67 -1.49
CA LEU A 198 9.44 25.71 -0.92
C LEU A 198 10.48 26.15 -1.96
N ILE A 199 10.37 25.66 -3.20
CA ILE A 199 11.22 26.09 -4.32
C ILE A 199 11.07 27.60 -4.56
N SER A 200 9.83 28.07 -4.71
CA SER A 200 9.53 29.49 -4.95
C SER A 200 10.03 30.39 -3.82
N THR A 201 9.87 29.94 -2.57
CA THR A 201 10.36 30.66 -1.39
C THR A 201 11.88 30.74 -1.36
N SER A 202 12.58 29.64 -1.68
CA SER A 202 14.05 29.59 -1.70
C SER A 202 14.68 30.50 -2.75
N ALA A 203 13.99 30.73 -3.87
CA ALA A 203 14.45 31.63 -4.93
C ALA A 203 14.38 33.12 -4.53
N THR A 204 13.65 33.47 -3.46
CA THR A 204 13.40 34.86 -3.07
C THR A 204 14.01 35.25 -1.72
N LYS A 205 14.49 34.29 -0.91
CA LYS A 205 14.99 34.52 0.44
C LYS A 205 16.41 33.97 0.61
N GLU A 206 17.39 34.77 0.19
CA GLU A 206 18.82 34.40 0.20
C GLU A 206 19.35 34.13 1.62
N ASP A 207 18.91 34.91 2.62
CA ASP A 207 19.36 34.78 4.02
C ASP A 207 18.94 33.46 4.70
N ASP A 208 17.97 32.73 4.15
CA ASP A 208 17.40 31.50 4.71
C ASP A 208 17.66 30.26 3.84
N ILE A 209 18.54 30.36 2.85
CA ILE A 209 18.66 29.35 1.80
C ILE A 209 18.99 27.96 2.33
N ASN A 210 19.85 27.84 3.35
CA ASN A 210 20.21 26.54 3.95
C ASN A 210 19.01 25.85 4.61
N TYR A 211 18.22 26.60 5.38
CA TYR A 211 17.01 26.10 6.02
C TYR A 211 15.97 25.66 4.98
N LEU A 212 15.76 26.48 3.94
CA LEU A 212 14.79 26.20 2.88
C LEU A 212 15.22 25.01 2.01
N MET A 213 16.52 24.83 1.79
CA MET A 213 17.06 23.67 1.08
C MET A 213 16.87 22.38 1.89
N GLU A 214 17.09 22.41 3.21
CA GLU A 214 16.83 21.26 4.08
C GLU A 214 15.33 20.94 4.14
N ALA A 215 14.47 21.96 4.25
CA ALA A 215 13.01 21.82 4.22
C ALA A 215 12.53 21.19 2.90
N LYS A 216 13.08 21.65 1.76
CA LYS A 216 12.79 21.08 0.44
C LYS A 216 13.22 19.61 0.37
N ALA A 217 14.38 19.27 0.92
CA ALA A 217 14.85 17.88 0.92
C ALA A 217 13.88 16.97 1.68
N TYR A 218 13.43 17.36 2.88
CA TYR A 218 12.41 16.59 3.60
C TYR A 218 11.08 16.52 2.86
N ALA A 219 10.61 17.63 2.27
CA ALA A 219 9.36 17.62 1.50
C ALA A 219 9.43 16.65 0.30
N ASN A 220 10.56 16.61 -0.41
CA ASN A 220 10.81 15.67 -1.50
C ASN A 220 10.87 14.22 -1.00
N ASP A 221 11.55 13.96 0.12
CA ASP A 221 11.63 12.63 0.71
C ASP A 221 10.22 12.12 1.08
N ILE A 222 9.41 12.98 1.71
CA ILE A 222 8.01 12.69 2.05
C ILE A 222 7.18 12.43 0.80
N GLN A 223 7.28 13.29 -0.22
CA GLN A 223 6.57 13.12 -1.49
C GLN A 223 6.93 11.80 -2.17
N MET A 224 8.22 11.46 -2.21
CA MET A 224 8.71 10.22 -2.81
C MET A 224 8.11 9.00 -2.09
N GLN A 225 8.19 8.95 -0.76
CA GLN A 225 7.61 7.84 0.01
C GLN A 225 6.08 7.80 -0.14
N TRP A 226 5.42 8.95 -0.15
CA TRP A 226 3.98 9.02 -0.35
C TRP A 226 3.56 8.48 -1.73
N SER A 227 4.34 8.76 -2.78
CA SER A 227 4.09 8.22 -4.11
C SER A 227 4.22 6.69 -4.15
N LEU A 228 5.12 6.10 -3.34
CA LEU A 228 5.19 4.64 -3.17
C LEU A 228 3.93 4.09 -2.50
N LEU A 229 3.35 4.80 -1.54
CA LEU A 229 2.05 4.44 -0.97
C LEU A 229 0.92 4.53 -2.01
N VAL A 230 0.90 5.58 -2.84
CA VAL A 230 -0.06 5.66 -3.97
C VAL A 230 0.07 4.45 -4.89
N LYS A 231 1.30 4.03 -5.23
CA LYS A 231 1.55 2.81 -6.00
C LYS A 231 1.04 1.55 -5.29
N LEU A 232 1.25 1.44 -3.98
CA LEU A 232 0.73 0.33 -3.16
C LEU A 232 -0.81 0.26 -3.24
N PHE A 233 -1.50 1.38 -3.02
CA PHE A 233 -2.97 1.43 -3.08
C PHE A 233 -3.52 1.19 -4.49
N LYS A 234 -2.77 1.59 -5.53
CA LYS A 234 -3.09 1.24 -6.90
C LYS A 234 -3.04 -0.27 -7.12
N LYS A 235 -2.02 -0.97 -6.59
CA LYS A 235 -1.95 -2.43 -6.63
C LYS A 235 -3.10 -3.10 -5.89
N PHE A 236 -3.43 -2.63 -4.68
CA PHE A 236 -4.61 -3.09 -3.93
C PHE A 236 -5.89 -2.98 -4.78
N SER A 237 -6.14 -1.81 -5.35
CA SER A 237 -7.33 -1.58 -6.18
C SER A 237 -7.35 -2.45 -7.43
N GLN A 238 -6.22 -2.58 -8.12
CA GLN A 238 -6.13 -3.42 -9.32
C GLN A 238 -6.37 -4.90 -8.97
N ARG A 239 -5.84 -5.37 -7.84
CA ARG A 239 -6.02 -6.75 -7.40
C ARG A 239 -7.45 -7.05 -6.99
N ALA A 240 -8.12 -6.11 -6.32
CA ALA A 240 -9.53 -6.20 -5.99
C ALA A 240 -10.39 -6.28 -7.26
N ASP A 241 -10.16 -5.39 -8.24
CA ASP A 241 -10.85 -5.39 -9.53
C ASP A 241 -10.64 -6.73 -10.27
N ILE A 242 -9.40 -7.24 -10.34
CA ILE A 242 -9.10 -8.53 -10.99
C ILE A 242 -9.83 -9.68 -10.29
N THR A 243 -9.88 -9.67 -8.96
CA THR A 243 -10.55 -10.70 -8.17
C THR A 243 -12.05 -10.68 -8.43
N GLU A 244 -12.68 -9.49 -8.41
CA GLU A 244 -14.10 -9.32 -8.76
C GLU A 244 -14.40 -9.82 -10.19
N ILE A 245 -13.61 -9.43 -11.17
CA ILE A 245 -13.78 -9.85 -12.57
C ILE A 245 -13.68 -11.38 -12.68
N ARG A 246 -12.69 -12.01 -12.05
CA ARG A 246 -12.54 -13.48 -12.06
C ARG A 246 -13.76 -14.16 -11.43
N ILE A 247 -14.23 -13.64 -10.30
CA ILE A 247 -15.43 -14.16 -9.63
C ILE A 247 -16.64 -14.10 -10.57
N VAL A 248 -16.89 -12.95 -11.19
CA VAL A 248 -18.06 -12.77 -12.05
C VAL A 248 -17.96 -13.59 -13.34
N ASP A 249 -16.84 -13.45 -14.05
CA ASP A 249 -16.72 -13.95 -15.41
C ASP A 249 -16.26 -15.41 -15.46
N SER A 250 -15.39 -15.83 -14.54
CA SER A 250 -14.80 -17.18 -14.56
C SER A 250 -15.51 -18.16 -13.63
N PHE A 251 -16.31 -17.68 -12.67
CA PHE A 251 -17.03 -18.56 -11.74
C PHE A 251 -18.55 -18.40 -11.81
N ILE A 252 -19.10 -17.20 -11.58
CA ILE A 252 -20.55 -17.00 -11.50
C ILE A 252 -21.23 -17.31 -12.83
N LYS A 253 -20.85 -16.64 -13.93
CA LYS A 253 -21.48 -16.84 -15.24
C LYS A 253 -21.43 -18.31 -15.71
N PRO A 254 -20.29 -19.02 -15.62
CA PRO A 254 -20.27 -20.44 -15.94
C PRO A 254 -21.14 -21.27 -15.01
N THR A 255 -21.15 -20.98 -13.71
CA THR A 255 -21.92 -21.74 -12.71
C THR A 255 -23.43 -21.62 -12.87
N GLU A 256 -23.94 -20.51 -13.41
CA GLU A 256 -25.38 -20.33 -13.68
C GLU A 256 -25.95 -21.44 -14.59
N VAL A 257 -25.12 -22.00 -15.48
CA VAL A 257 -25.49 -23.12 -16.37
C VAL A 257 -25.80 -24.39 -15.58
N ALA A 258 -25.23 -24.55 -14.38
CA ALA A 258 -25.41 -25.73 -13.55
C ALA A 258 -26.88 -25.99 -13.15
N ASN A 259 -27.72 -24.94 -13.11
CA ASN A 259 -29.17 -25.05 -12.83
C ASN A 259 -29.93 -25.95 -13.81
N ASN A 260 -29.39 -26.15 -15.02
CA ASN A 260 -30.00 -26.95 -16.07
C ASN A 260 -29.40 -28.36 -16.19
N LEU A 261 -28.40 -28.70 -15.37
CA LEU A 261 -27.75 -30.00 -15.41
C LEU A 261 -28.53 -31.02 -14.59
N THR A 262 -28.99 -32.08 -15.25
CA THR A 262 -29.92 -33.05 -14.66
C THR A 262 -29.25 -34.35 -14.27
N THR A 263 -28.09 -34.67 -14.85
CA THR A 263 -27.37 -35.92 -14.60
C THR A 263 -26.07 -35.71 -13.80
N PRO A 264 -25.64 -36.70 -13.00
CA PRO A 264 -24.36 -36.66 -12.28
C PRO A 264 -23.16 -36.43 -13.20
N ASN A 265 -23.10 -37.11 -14.35
CA ASN A 265 -21.98 -36.96 -15.30
C ASN A 265 -21.90 -35.54 -15.87
N GLN A 266 -23.04 -34.92 -16.21
CA GLN A 266 -23.07 -33.53 -16.67
C GLN A 266 -22.51 -32.57 -15.62
N ARG A 267 -22.87 -32.78 -14.35
CA ARG A 267 -22.41 -31.97 -13.22
C ARG A 267 -20.93 -32.17 -12.96
N HIS A 268 -20.43 -33.41 -12.99
CA HIS A 268 -19.01 -33.72 -12.81
C HIS A 268 -18.15 -33.05 -13.90
N THR A 269 -18.51 -33.23 -15.18
CA THR A 269 -17.82 -32.55 -16.30
C THR A 269 -17.89 -31.02 -16.19
N HIS A 270 -18.96 -30.48 -15.59
CA HIS A 270 -19.06 -29.04 -15.34
C HIS A 270 -18.14 -28.58 -14.21
N LEU A 271 -18.07 -29.33 -13.10
CA LEU A 271 -17.18 -29.05 -11.97
C LEU A 271 -15.71 -29.02 -12.39
N ASP A 272 -15.26 -29.96 -13.24
CA ASP A 272 -13.89 -29.97 -13.76
C ASP A 272 -13.49 -28.67 -14.48
N LYS A 273 -14.47 -27.99 -15.09
CA LYS A 273 -14.26 -26.69 -15.74
C LYS A 273 -14.22 -25.53 -14.75
N LEU A 274 -14.92 -25.65 -13.61
CA LEU A 274 -15.01 -24.61 -12.59
C LEU A 274 -13.84 -24.64 -11.61
N ILE A 275 -13.26 -25.82 -11.33
CA ILE A 275 -12.21 -26.01 -10.33
C ILE A 275 -10.98 -25.13 -10.58
N PRO A 276 -10.42 -25.02 -11.80
CA PRO A 276 -9.30 -24.11 -12.05
C PRO A 276 -9.62 -22.65 -11.75
N ALA A 277 -10.86 -22.21 -12.03
CA ALA A 277 -11.30 -20.86 -11.73
C ALA A 277 -11.46 -20.65 -10.21
N ALA A 278 -12.04 -21.63 -9.50
CA ALA A 278 -12.19 -21.61 -8.05
C ALA A 278 -10.83 -21.48 -7.34
N ILE A 279 -9.85 -22.30 -7.74
CA ILE A 279 -8.47 -22.23 -7.23
C ILE A 279 -7.89 -20.83 -7.45
N ALA A 280 -8.00 -20.30 -8.67
CA ALA A 280 -7.41 -19.02 -9.02
C ALA A 280 -8.07 -17.85 -8.26
N ILE A 281 -9.37 -17.92 -8.00
CA ILE A 281 -10.09 -16.92 -7.20
C ILE A 281 -9.68 -17.00 -5.74
N ASP A 282 -9.59 -18.19 -5.16
CA ASP A 282 -9.17 -18.39 -3.78
C ASP A 282 -7.75 -17.82 -3.56
N GLN A 283 -6.80 -18.20 -4.42
CA GLN A 283 -5.45 -17.64 -4.38
C GLN A 283 -5.41 -16.11 -4.52
N SER A 284 -6.26 -15.53 -5.37
CA SER A 284 -6.32 -14.07 -5.52
C SER A 284 -6.91 -13.38 -4.30
N SER A 285 -8.00 -13.93 -3.76
CA SER A 285 -8.71 -13.40 -2.58
C SER A 285 -7.81 -13.48 -1.35
N HIS A 286 -7.13 -14.61 -1.15
CA HIS A 286 -6.24 -14.80 -0.02
C HIS A 286 -4.99 -13.91 -0.09
N LEU A 287 -4.40 -13.67 -1.27
CA LEU A 287 -3.30 -12.70 -1.34
C LEU A 287 -3.79 -11.30 -0.98
N LEU A 288 -4.95 -10.88 -1.47
CA LEU A 288 -5.51 -9.57 -1.14
C LEU A 288 -5.82 -9.44 0.37
N ASP A 289 -6.32 -10.50 1.00
CA ASP A 289 -6.47 -10.61 2.46
C ASP A 289 -5.12 -10.42 3.18
N ILE A 290 -4.08 -11.17 2.79
CA ILE A 290 -2.75 -11.06 3.40
C ILE A 290 -2.16 -9.66 3.26
N MET A 291 -2.26 -9.07 2.06
CA MET A 291 -1.76 -7.71 1.84
C MET A 291 -2.51 -6.71 2.74
N ALA A 292 -3.84 -6.82 2.82
CA ALA A 292 -4.69 -5.95 3.62
C ALA A 292 -4.42 -6.10 5.13
N LEU A 293 -4.26 -7.34 5.60
CA LEU A 293 -3.88 -7.66 6.97
C LEU A 293 -2.53 -7.04 7.32
N THR A 294 -1.52 -7.25 6.46
CA THR A 294 -0.17 -6.75 6.69
C THR A 294 -0.15 -5.22 6.77
N TYR A 295 -0.89 -4.55 5.88
CA TYR A 295 -1.04 -3.09 5.95
C TYR A 295 -1.72 -2.65 7.25
N ALA A 296 -2.82 -3.29 7.64
CA ALA A 296 -3.56 -2.91 8.85
C ALA A 296 -2.69 -3.06 10.11
N GLU A 297 -1.91 -4.15 10.23
CA GLU A 297 -0.97 -4.36 11.34
C GLU A 297 0.07 -3.23 11.39
N ILE A 298 0.72 -2.93 10.27
CA ILE A 298 1.74 -1.88 10.18
C ILE A 298 1.14 -0.49 10.44
N SER A 299 -0.08 -0.24 9.92
CA SER A 299 -0.75 1.04 10.07
C SER A 299 -1.08 1.36 11.52
N ASN A 300 -1.59 0.38 12.24
CA ASN A 300 -1.93 0.52 13.65
C ASN A 300 -0.69 0.66 14.54
N GLU A 301 0.38 -0.09 14.25
CA GLU A 301 1.59 -0.09 15.08
C GLU A 301 2.52 1.09 14.79
N HIS A 302 2.60 1.56 13.55
CA HIS A 302 3.69 2.45 13.10
C HIS A 302 3.24 3.68 12.30
N MET A 303 1.95 3.84 11.99
CA MET A 303 1.51 4.98 11.16
C MET A 303 0.51 5.89 11.87
N ILE A 304 -0.72 5.43 12.12
CA ILE A 304 -1.87 6.28 12.49
C ILE A 304 -1.63 7.06 13.79
N ASN A 305 -1.09 6.38 14.81
CA ASN A 305 -0.83 7.01 16.11
C ASN A 305 0.46 7.82 16.09
N GLN A 306 1.49 7.31 15.41
CA GLN A 306 2.80 7.96 15.36
C GLN A 306 2.77 9.28 14.58
N ILE A 307 2.03 9.35 13.48
CA ILE A 307 1.91 10.61 12.74
C ILE A 307 1.20 11.71 13.55
N ALA A 308 0.28 11.32 14.42
CA ALA A 308 -0.38 12.24 15.35
C ALA A 308 0.59 12.71 16.44
N SER A 309 1.42 11.80 16.96
CA SER A 309 2.40 12.10 18.01
C SER A 309 3.57 12.97 17.54
N ASN A 310 3.69 13.25 16.23
CA ASN A 310 4.72 14.13 15.70
C ASN A 310 4.39 15.63 15.88
N LYS A 311 3.13 16.01 16.06
CA LYS A 311 2.72 17.43 16.15
C LYS A 311 3.44 18.23 17.26
N PRO A 312 3.72 17.67 18.46
CA PRO A 312 4.52 18.33 19.48
C PRO A 312 5.92 18.77 19.03
N TYR A 313 6.52 18.12 18.02
CA TYR A 313 7.84 18.52 17.50
C TYR A 313 7.85 19.95 16.94
N LEU A 314 6.70 20.47 16.51
CA LEU A 314 6.57 21.85 16.05
C LEU A 314 6.77 22.90 17.15
N ALA A 315 6.69 22.49 18.43
CA ALA A 315 6.80 23.36 19.60
C ALA A 315 8.16 23.26 20.32
N LEU A 316 9.15 22.59 19.74
CA LEU A 316 10.47 22.42 20.35
C LEU A 316 11.22 23.74 20.47
N ALA A 317 11.56 24.12 21.70
CA ALA A 317 12.19 25.41 22.00
C ALA A 317 13.72 25.43 21.82
N THR A 318 14.41 24.31 22.06
CA THR A 318 15.88 24.28 22.14
C THR A 318 16.51 23.38 21.08
N GLU A 319 17.75 23.69 20.68
CA GLU A 319 18.50 22.86 19.74
C GLU A 319 18.84 21.48 20.32
N SER A 320 19.08 21.40 21.63
CA SER A 320 19.32 20.13 22.32
C SER A 320 18.12 19.18 22.23
N ALA A 321 16.89 19.70 22.40
CA ALA A 321 15.68 18.90 22.27
C ALA A 321 15.50 18.41 20.82
N ARG A 322 15.70 19.31 19.84
CA ARG A 322 15.64 18.96 18.41
C ARG A 322 16.63 17.86 18.03
N ALA A 323 17.88 17.94 18.51
CA ALA A 323 18.90 16.94 18.21
C ALA A 323 18.57 15.55 18.81
N LEU A 324 18.00 15.52 20.02
CA LEU A 324 17.55 14.28 20.65
C LEU A 324 16.40 13.63 19.88
N ASP A 325 15.36 14.40 19.55
CA ASP A 325 14.20 13.90 18.81
C ASP A 325 14.57 13.46 17.39
N GLN A 326 15.46 14.18 16.71
CA GLN A 326 15.99 13.75 15.41
C GLN A 326 16.67 12.40 15.50
N ARG A 327 17.54 12.20 16.50
CA ARG A 327 18.24 10.92 16.70
C ARG A 327 17.27 9.79 16.97
N GLU A 328 16.26 10.01 17.81
CA GLU A 328 15.25 9.02 18.12
C GLU A 328 14.42 8.64 16.88
N LEU A 329 13.96 9.62 16.10
CA LEU A 329 13.22 9.40 14.85
C LEU A 329 14.04 8.56 13.85
N TRP A 330 15.34 8.83 13.72
CA TRP A 330 16.22 8.04 12.86
C TRP A 330 16.37 6.59 13.32
N GLN A 331 16.59 6.37 14.62
CA GLN A 331 16.71 5.03 15.18
C GLN A 331 15.40 4.24 15.04
N ASN A 332 14.27 4.90 15.27
CA ASN A 332 12.95 4.32 15.09
C ASN A 332 12.70 3.93 13.64
N THR A 333 13.10 4.77 12.68
CA THR A 333 12.98 4.46 11.24
C THR A 333 13.67 3.15 10.89
N ILE A 334 14.94 2.99 11.29
CA ILE A 334 15.73 1.79 10.97
C ILE A 334 15.09 0.56 11.61
N ALA A 335 14.72 0.64 12.88
CA ALA A 335 14.12 -0.48 13.61
C ALA A 335 12.75 -0.88 13.03
N GLN A 336 11.91 0.09 12.66
CA GLN A 336 10.60 -0.14 12.06
C GLN A 336 10.72 -0.76 10.66
N SER A 337 11.59 -0.23 9.80
CA SER A 337 11.77 -0.77 8.45
C SER A 337 12.21 -2.24 8.45
N VAL A 338 13.08 -2.64 9.38
CA VAL A 338 13.47 -4.06 9.52
C VAL A 338 12.29 -4.93 9.96
N LYS A 339 11.50 -4.47 10.93
CA LYS A 339 10.30 -5.20 11.40
C LYS A 339 9.27 -5.37 10.29
N VAL A 340 8.98 -4.29 9.56
CA VAL A 340 8.02 -4.29 8.45
C VAL A 340 8.48 -5.19 7.31
N ALA A 341 9.74 -5.10 6.89
CA ALA A 341 10.27 -5.98 5.84
C ALA A 341 10.17 -7.45 6.24
N ARG A 342 10.51 -7.77 7.50
CA ARG A 342 10.38 -9.14 8.02
C ARG A 342 8.93 -9.61 8.05
N LEU A 343 7.99 -8.76 8.48
CA LEU A 343 6.57 -9.09 8.52
C LEU A 343 6.04 -9.39 7.11
N ALA A 344 6.30 -8.51 6.14
CA ALA A 344 5.88 -8.72 4.75
C ALA A 344 6.43 -10.03 4.18
N GLN A 345 7.71 -10.33 4.43
CA GLN A 345 8.33 -11.57 3.99
C GLN A 345 7.72 -12.82 4.64
N VAL A 346 7.44 -12.78 5.95
CA VAL A 346 6.77 -13.88 6.67
C VAL A 346 5.39 -14.14 6.07
N ARG A 347 4.62 -13.08 5.83
CA ARG A 347 3.28 -13.13 5.25
C ARG A 347 3.27 -13.72 3.85
N GLN A 348 4.25 -13.37 3.02
CA GLN A 348 4.41 -13.98 1.71
C GLN A 348 4.75 -15.48 1.80
N ASN A 349 5.62 -15.87 2.74
CA ASN A 349 5.95 -17.27 2.95
C ASN A 349 4.73 -18.07 3.44
N GLU A 350 3.90 -17.48 4.31
CA GLU A 350 2.62 -18.06 4.74
C GLU A 350 1.66 -18.26 3.55
N PHE A 351 1.56 -17.28 2.66
CA PHE A 351 0.77 -17.39 1.42
C PHE A 351 1.25 -18.58 0.57
N ALA A 352 2.55 -18.68 0.33
CA ALA A 352 3.14 -19.75 -0.48
C ALA A 352 2.95 -21.14 0.17
N ALA A 353 3.20 -21.25 1.48
CA ALA A 353 3.08 -22.51 2.22
C ALA A 353 1.65 -23.09 2.21
N THR A 354 0.65 -22.22 2.16
CA THR A 354 -0.77 -22.61 2.17
C THR A 354 -1.35 -22.84 0.76
N SER A 355 -0.58 -22.56 -0.32
CA SER A 355 -1.04 -22.66 -1.72
C SER A 355 -1.43 -24.08 -2.11
N SER A 356 -0.62 -25.08 -1.77
CA SER A 356 -0.92 -26.48 -2.07
C SER A 356 -2.21 -26.96 -1.37
N GLY A 357 -2.43 -26.53 -0.12
CA GLY A 357 -3.64 -26.88 0.62
C GLY A 357 -4.91 -26.29 -0.01
N ARG A 358 -4.84 -25.05 -0.53
CA ARG A 358 -5.94 -24.46 -1.32
C ARG A 358 -6.22 -25.26 -2.58
N ASN A 359 -5.19 -25.70 -3.30
CA ASN A 359 -5.36 -26.52 -4.50
C ASN A 359 -6.02 -27.87 -4.16
N GLU A 360 -5.57 -28.51 -3.06
CA GLU A 360 -6.12 -29.77 -2.59
C GLU A 360 -7.59 -29.66 -2.19
N ARG A 361 -7.99 -28.55 -1.54
CA ARG A 361 -9.39 -28.28 -1.17
C ARG A 361 -10.32 -28.46 -2.38
N TYR A 362 -9.99 -27.87 -3.52
CA TYR A 362 -10.84 -27.92 -4.71
C TYR A 362 -10.67 -29.18 -5.55
N SER A 363 -9.52 -29.84 -5.51
CA SER A 363 -9.30 -31.08 -6.27
C SER A 363 -10.20 -32.23 -5.79
N THR A 364 -10.73 -32.15 -4.57
CA THR A 364 -11.73 -33.10 -4.06
C THR A 364 -13.01 -33.15 -4.91
N TYR A 365 -13.37 -32.06 -5.60
CA TYR A 365 -14.54 -31.99 -6.47
C TYR A 365 -14.37 -32.70 -7.82
N SER A 366 -13.12 -32.98 -8.23
CA SER A 366 -12.78 -33.76 -9.43
C SER A 366 -12.70 -35.27 -9.17
N LYS A 367 -12.89 -35.75 -7.92
CA LYS A 367 -12.89 -37.18 -7.63
C LYS A 367 -14.20 -37.81 -8.09
N ASP A 368 -14.10 -38.87 -8.88
CA ASP A 368 -15.22 -39.55 -9.53
C ASP A 368 -16.20 -40.12 -8.48
N PRO A 369 -17.50 -39.77 -8.50
CA PRO A 369 -18.47 -40.26 -7.51
C PRO A 369 -18.78 -41.77 -7.64
N VAL A 370 -18.27 -42.46 -8.66
CA VAL A 370 -18.58 -43.88 -8.97
C VAL A 370 -17.55 -44.87 -8.40
N ALA A 371 -16.56 -44.41 -7.62
CA ALA A 371 -15.54 -45.27 -7.01
C ALA A 371 -15.87 -45.75 -5.57
N THR A 372 -17.09 -45.54 -5.10
CA THR A 372 -17.68 -46.08 -3.85
C THR A 372 -19.08 -46.58 -4.13
#